data_AF-A0A7Y9DWP2-F1
#
_entry.id   AF-A0A7Y9DWP2-F1
#
_cell.length_a   1.000
_cell.length_b   1.000
_cell.length_c   1.000
_cell.angle_alpha   90.00
_cell.angle_beta   90.00
_cell.angle_gamma   90.00
#
_symmetry.space_group_name_H-M   'P 1'
#
loop_
_entity.id
_entity.type
_entity.pdbx_description
1 polymer ?
#
loop_
_entity_poly.entity_id
_entity_poly.type
_entity_poly.pdbx_seq_one_letter_code
_entity_poly.pdbx_strand_id
1 'polypeptide(L)'
;MSALTDPAPSLFEQLMAEAVDPLLVELDDDNAVQVDGPSADAVSDLDHLLGVEDVTAWVEDVSGELAGLLARRPWTVTLDAVAGIRGHFALVDLPPGMWTVLVEQVDLYGEAIETDLFDRGSDLLDWFRGRRPWPQLLRLMQRLPPESHYKAALLDDEELAEERIAAEQADGERRSSKSKPPLVGETQERALLRSIAGALPRIEHAVYAVNAPKGKAGRPPTGLPSPETAEDRVRSRLGDADVEDLIAAATPWDAAARRAPAGYAESDSGLLVPDH
;
A
#
# COMPACT_ATOMS: atom_id res chain seq x y z
N MET A 1 27.64 -11.35 1.42
CA MET A 1 27.11 -11.79 0.11
C MET A 1 25.62 -11.99 0.31
N SER A 2 24.84 -10.91 0.26
CA SER A 2 23.38 -11.02 0.23
C SER A 2 23.02 -11.68 -1.10
N ALA A 3 22.30 -12.78 -1.05
CA ALA A 3 21.61 -13.29 -2.21
C ALA A 3 20.70 -12.16 -2.69
N LEU A 4 20.95 -11.67 -3.91
CA LEU A 4 19.95 -10.93 -4.67
C LEU A 4 18.83 -11.94 -4.89
N THR A 5 17.83 -11.90 -4.01
CA THR A 5 16.54 -12.54 -4.23
C THR A 5 16.05 -11.94 -5.55
N ASP A 6 15.82 -12.76 -6.57
CA ASP A 6 15.13 -12.30 -7.77
C ASP A 6 13.85 -11.57 -7.32
N PRO A 7 13.56 -10.38 -7.86
CA PRO A 7 12.35 -9.65 -7.50
C PRO A 7 11.15 -10.58 -7.71
N ALA A 8 10.19 -10.52 -6.78
CA ALA A 8 8.96 -11.29 -6.91
C ALA A 8 8.34 -11.03 -8.30
N PRO A 9 7.82 -12.05 -8.99
CA PRO A 9 7.26 -11.88 -10.32
C PRO A 9 6.09 -10.89 -10.26
N SER A 10 6.08 -9.89 -11.13
CA SER A 10 5.00 -8.90 -11.23
C SER A 10 3.66 -9.63 -11.45
N LEU A 11 2.68 -9.34 -10.61
CA LEU A 11 1.33 -9.89 -10.74
C LEU A 11 0.62 -9.25 -11.93
N PHE A 12 0.89 -7.97 -12.22
CA PHE A 12 0.40 -7.28 -13.39
C PHE A 12 0.80 -8.00 -14.68
N GLU A 13 2.08 -8.38 -14.82
CA GLU A 13 2.57 -9.13 -15.99
C GLU A 13 1.90 -10.51 -16.11
N GLN A 14 1.71 -11.21 -14.98
CA GLN A 14 1.02 -12.50 -14.95
C GLN A 14 -0.44 -12.37 -15.42
N LEU A 15 -1.17 -11.39 -14.89
CA LEU A 15 -2.55 -11.12 -15.27
C LEU A 15 -2.66 -10.67 -16.74
N MET A 16 -1.69 -9.90 -17.24
CA MET A 16 -1.62 -9.50 -18.64
C MET A 16 -1.44 -10.72 -19.54
N ALA A 17 -0.49 -11.60 -19.23
CA ALA A 17 -0.22 -12.82 -19.98
C ALA A 17 -1.38 -13.82 -19.93
N GLU A 18 -2.15 -13.86 -18.83
CA GLU A 18 -3.36 -14.68 -18.72
C GLU A 18 -4.53 -14.09 -19.51
N ALA A 19 -4.65 -12.77 -19.53
CA ALA A 19 -5.79 -12.09 -20.13
C ALA A 19 -5.71 -11.97 -21.65
N VAL A 20 -4.51 -11.75 -22.21
CA VAL A 20 -4.32 -11.32 -23.59
C VAL A 20 -3.24 -12.15 -24.27
N ASP A 21 -3.58 -12.75 -25.41
CA ASP A 21 -2.61 -13.48 -26.25
C ASP A 21 -1.57 -12.52 -26.85
N PRO A 22 -0.35 -13.00 -27.17
CA PRO A 22 0.65 -12.20 -27.88
C PRO A 22 0.11 -11.61 -29.19
N LEU A 23 0.54 -10.39 -29.52
CA LEU A 23 0.16 -9.69 -30.74
C LEU A 23 1.14 -10.00 -31.87
N LEU A 24 0.63 -10.44 -33.03
CA LEU A 24 1.43 -10.49 -34.25
C LEU A 24 1.36 -9.14 -34.98
N VAL A 25 2.49 -8.43 -35.04
CA VAL A 25 2.62 -7.16 -35.77
C VAL A 25 3.22 -7.44 -37.14
N GLU A 26 2.39 -7.34 -38.18
CA GLU A 26 2.82 -7.44 -39.58
C GLU A 26 3.17 -6.06 -40.13
N LEU A 27 4.43 -5.86 -40.54
CA LEU A 27 4.89 -4.60 -41.13
C LEU A 27 4.89 -4.65 -42.66
N ASP A 28 5.18 -5.81 -43.25
CA ASP A 28 5.02 -6.15 -44.67
C ASP A 28 5.11 -7.69 -44.86
N ASP A 29 5.04 -8.15 -46.12
CA ASP A 29 4.95 -9.56 -46.50
C ASP A 29 6.09 -10.45 -45.94
N ASP A 30 7.25 -9.88 -45.61
CA ASP A 30 8.43 -10.61 -45.12
C ASP A 30 8.79 -10.30 -43.66
N ASN A 31 8.10 -9.35 -43.02
CA ASN A 31 8.44 -8.87 -41.67
C ASN A 31 7.22 -8.91 -40.74
N ALA A 32 7.14 -9.96 -39.92
CA ALA A 32 6.18 -10.10 -38.84
C ALA A 32 6.91 -10.38 -37.52
N VAL A 33 6.53 -9.68 -36.47
CA VAL A 33 7.11 -9.85 -35.12
C VAL A 33 6.00 -10.18 -34.16
N GLN A 34 6.21 -11.22 -33.34
CA GLN A 34 5.35 -11.49 -32.20
C GLN A 34 5.78 -10.57 -31.05
N VAL A 35 4.82 -9.79 -30.56
CA VAL A 35 4.96 -8.92 -29.39
C VAL A 35 4.20 -9.58 -28.25
N ASP A 36 4.93 -10.02 -27.23
CA ASP A 36 4.34 -10.55 -26.00
C ASP A 36 3.75 -9.41 -25.14
N GLY A 37 3.13 -9.77 -24.01
CA GLY A 37 2.61 -8.79 -23.06
C GLY A 37 3.71 -7.82 -22.60
N PRO A 38 3.47 -6.50 -22.62
CA PRO A 38 4.46 -5.52 -22.17
C PRO A 38 4.76 -5.69 -20.68
N SER A 39 6.01 -5.46 -20.28
CA SER A 39 6.43 -5.50 -18.89
C SER A 39 5.76 -4.42 -18.05
N ALA A 40 5.70 -4.62 -16.73
CA ALA A 40 5.20 -3.63 -15.77
C ALA A 40 5.93 -2.28 -15.89
N ASP A 41 7.24 -2.32 -16.11
CA ASP A 41 8.07 -1.12 -16.34
C ASP A 41 7.66 -0.41 -17.63
N ALA A 42 7.55 -1.14 -18.74
CA ALA A 42 7.13 -0.56 -20.03
C ALA A 42 5.71 0.04 -19.94
N VAL A 43 4.79 -0.57 -19.19
CA VAL A 43 3.45 0.00 -18.97
C VAL A 43 3.54 1.28 -18.13
N SER A 44 4.38 1.31 -17.10
CA SER A 44 4.58 2.51 -16.27
C SER A 44 5.15 3.69 -17.08
N ASP A 45 6.07 3.42 -18.01
CA ASP A 45 6.67 4.42 -18.89
C ASP A 45 5.68 5.09 -19.85
N LEU A 46 4.47 4.54 -20.01
CA LEU A 46 3.40 5.20 -20.76
C LEU A 46 3.06 6.59 -20.22
N ASP A 47 3.29 6.83 -18.93
CA ASP A 47 3.09 8.13 -18.29
C ASP A 47 4.09 9.21 -18.75
N HIS A 48 5.19 8.79 -19.38
CA HIS A 48 6.30 9.63 -19.81
C HIS A 48 6.45 9.75 -21.32
N LEU A 49 5.50 9.22 -22.12
CA LEU A 49 5.51 9.32 -23.58
C LEU A 49 5.18 10.73 -24.09
N LEU A 50 6.15 11.65 -24.03
CA LEU A 50 5.99 13.05 -24.41
C LEU A 50 6.56 13.37 -25.80
N GLY A 51 7.46 12.53 -26.32
CA GLY A 51 8.17 12.76 -27.58
C GLY A 51 8.53 11.50 -28.37
N VAL A 52 9.21 11.73 -29.50
CA VAL A 52 9.64 10.66 -30.43
C VAL A 52 10.66 9.73 -29.78
N GLU A 53 11.58 10.26 -28.99
CA GLU A 53 12.60 9.48 -28.28
C GLU A 53 11.95 8.55 -27.26
N ASP A 54 11.01 9.05 -26.45
CA ASP A 54 10.27 8.26 -25.45
C ASP A 54 9.48 7.12 -26.10
N VAL A 55 8.80 7.40 -27.21
CA VAL A 55 8.04 6.38 -27.95
C VAL A 55 8.97 5.33 -28.57
N THR A 56 10.17 5.72 -29.02
CA THR A 56 11.13 4.78 -29.58
C THR A 56 11.72 3.88 -28.48
N ALA A 57 12.06 4.45 -27.32
CA ALA A 57 12.53 3.72 -26.15
C ALA A 57 11.46 2.72 -25.67
N TRP A 58 10.21 3.17 -25.55
CA TRP A 58 9.10 2.29 -25.16
C TRP A 58 8.91 1.11 -26.11
N VAL A 59 9.02 1.32 -27.42
CA VAL A 59 8.96 0.21 -28.39
C VAL A 59 10.13 -0.77 -28.20
N GLU A 60 11.33 -0.28 -27.86
CA GLU A 60 12.49 -1.12 -27.56
C GLU A 60 12.26 -1.98 -26.32
N ASP A 61 11.66 -1.41 -25.26
CA ASP A 61 11.32 -2.12 -24.03
C ASP A 61 10.21 -3.17 -24.25
N VAL A 62 9.23 -2.87 -25.11
CA VAL A 62 8.18 -3.81 -25.49
C VAL A 62 8.72 -4.92 -26.39
N SER A 63 9.54 -4.58 -27.39
CA SER A 63 10.16 -5.52 -28.32
C SER A 63 11.33 -4.88 -29.07
N GLY A 64 12.56 -5.22 -28.66
CA GLY A 64 13.77 -4.79 -29.35
C GLY A 64 13.84 -5.22 -30.83
N GLU A 65 13.22 -6.35 -31.18
CA GLU A 65 13.10 -6.79 -32.58
C GLU A 65 12.22 -5.84 -33.40
N LEU A 66 11.04 -5.51 -32.86
CA LEU A 66 10.13 -4.56 -33.50
C LEU A 66 10.77 -3.17 -33.63
N ALA A 67 11.47 -2.69 -32.59
CA ALA A 67 12.20 -1.43 -32.61
C ALA A 67 13.21 -1.38 -33.76
N GLY A 68 13.98 -2.46 -33.95
CA GLY A 68 14.95 -2.60 -35.03
C GLY A 68 14.33 -2.52 -36.43
N LEU A 69 13.14 -3.09 -36.62
CA LEU A 69 12.40 -3.03 -37.88
C LEU A 69 11.81 -1.64 -38.14
N LEU A 70 11.25 -1.00 -37.10
CA LEU A 70 10.63 0.31 -37.18
C LEU A 70 11.65 1.45 -37.37
N ALA A 71 12.88 1.30 -36.89
CA ALA A 71 13.94 2.31 -37.01
C ALA A 71 14.24 2.76 -38.46
N ARG A 72 13.89 1.93 -39.46
CA ARG A 72 14.09 2.23 -40.90
C ARG A 72 12.81 2.66 -41.62
N ARG A 73 11.69 2.76 -40.90
CA ARG A 73 10.37 3.04 -41.46
C ARG A 73 9.99 4.51 -41.26
N PRO A 74 9.02 5.03 -42.02
CA PRO A 74 8.44 6.34 -41.75
C PRO A 74 7.84 6.38 -40.34
N TRP A 75 7.97 7.52 -39.65
CA TRP A 75 7.49 7.71 -38.27
C TRP A 75 6.01 7.37 -38.07
N THR A 76 5.17 7.57 -39.10
CA THR A 76 3.75 7.22 -39.06
C THR A 76 3.53 5.73 -38.81
N VAL A 77 4.38 4.85 -39.36
CA VAL A 77 4.30 3.40 -39.16
C VAL A 77 4.58 3.04 -37.70
N THR A 78 5.54 3.73 -37.06
CA THR A 78 5.82 3.55 -35.63
C THR A 78 4.61 3.95 -34.78
N LEU A 79 3.99 5.10 -35.08
CA LEU A 79 2.80 5.54 -34.36
C LEU A 79 1.62 4.57 -34.52
N ASP A 80 1.41 4.04 -35.73
CA ASP A 80 0.35 3.07 -35.99
C ASP A 80 0.62 1.74 -35.25
N ALA A 81 1.87 1.28 -35.22
CA ALA A 81 2.28 0.10 -34.47
C ALA A 81 2.07 0.29 -32.96
N VAL A 82 2.51 1.41 -32.40
CA VAL A 82 2.32 1.75 -30.97
C VAL A 82 0.85 1.84 -30.62
N ALA A 83 0.03 2.49 -31.45
CA ALA A 83 -1.42 2.55 -31.25
C ALA A 83 -2.06 1.15 -31.33
N GLY A 84 -1.58 0.30 -32.24
CA GLY A 84 -2.02 -1.10 -32.37
C GLY A 84 -1.69 -1.94 -31.14
N ILE A 85 -0.44 -1.88 -30.65
CA ILE A 85 0.01 -2.58 -29.44
C ILE A 85 -0.82 -2.12 -28.24
N ARG A 86 -0.95 -0.81 -28.03
CA ARG A 86 -1.73 -0.26 -26.92
C ARG A 86 -3.20 -0.67 -27.00
N GLY A 87 -3.78 -0.67 -28.19
CA GLY A 87 -5.16 -1.12 -28.41
C GLY A 87 -5.35 -2.60 -28.09
N HIS A 88 -4.40 -3.45 -28.51
CA HIS A 88 -4.46 -4.90 -28.29
C HIS A 88 -4.37 -5.27 -26.80
N PHE A 89 -3.42 -4.69 -26.07
CA PHE A 89 -3.23 -4.93 -24.63
C PHE A 89 -4.13 -4.07 -23.74
N ALA A 90 -5.16 -3.42 -24.31
CA ALA A 90 -6.07 -2.52 -23.62
C ALA A 90 -5.37 -1.40 -22.82
N LEU A 91 -4.17 -0.97 -23.23
CA LEU A 91 -3.37 0.09 -22.59
C LEU A 91 -3.81 1.48 -23.06
N VAL A 92 -5.12 1.70 -23.01
CA VAL A 92 -5.81 2.89 -23.48
C VAL A 92 -6.66 3.50 -22.37
N ASP A 93 -7.08 4.75 -22.56
CA ASP A 93 -8.07 5.45 -21.73
C ASP A 93 -7.66 5.86 -20.30
N LEU A 94 -6.42 5.57 -19.87
CA LEU A 94 -5.91 6.06 -18.60
C LEU A 94 -5.25 7.45 -18.75
N PRO A 95 -5.52 8.41 -17.84
CA PRO A 95 -4.80 9.68 -17.82
C PRO A 95 -3.31 9.49 -17.58
N PRO A 96 -2.44 10.37 -18.09
CA PRO A 96 -1.01 10.36 -17.76
C PRO A 96 -0.79 10.50 -16.25
N GLY A 97 0.22 9.79 -15.75
CA GLY A 97 0.59 9.68 -14.32
C GLY A 97 -0.17 8.61 -13.55
N MET A 98 -1.02 7.82 -14.22
CA MET A 98 -1.86 6.81 -13.56
C MET A 98 -1.46 5.38 -13.93
N TRP A 99 -0.62 5.18 -14.95
CA TRP A 99 -0.16 3.83 -15.31
C TRP A 99 0.75 3.26 -14.24
N THR A 100 1.74 4.04 -13.78
CA THR A 100 2.63 3.64 -12.68
C THR A 100 1.82 3.27 -11.44
N VAL A 101 0.86 4.12 -11.06
CA VAL A 101 -0.02 3.86 -9.92
C VAL A 101 -0.83 2.58 -10.11
N LEU A 102 -1.38 2.36 -11.31
CA LEU A 102 -2.17 1.17 -11.58
C LEU A 102 -1.34 -0.11 -11.47
N VAL A 103 -0.17 -0.13 -12.12
CA VAL A 103 0.76 -1.27 -12.11
C VAL A 103 1.16 -1.59 -10.67
N GLU A 104 1.61 -0.60 -9.92
CA GLU A 104 1.99 -0.75 -8.51
C GLU A 104 0.84 -1.29 -7.65
N GLN A 105 -0.38 -0.75 -7.81
CA GLN A 105 -1.53 -1.22 -7.04
C GLN A 105 -1.93 -2.66 -7.38
N VAL A 106 -1.77 -3.09 -8.63
CA VAL A 106 -2.01 -4.47 -9.05
C VAL A 106 -0.92 -5.39 -8.51
N ASP A 107 0.35 -4.99 -8.57
CA ASP A 107 1.46 -5.80 -8.07
C ASP A 107 1.42 -6.00 -6.55
N LEU A 108 1.11 -4.94 -5.81
CA LEU A 108 1.04 -5.02 -4.34
C LEU A 108 -0.27 -5.63 -3.84
N TYR A 109 -1.39 -5.33 -4.48
CA TYR A 109 -2.72 -5.63 -3.93
C TYR A 109 -3.67 -6.35 -4.89
N GLY A 110 -3.18 -6.88 -6.01
CA GLY A 110 -3.99 -7.49 -7.06
C GLY A 110 -4.91 -8.60 -6.57
N GLU A 111 -4.43 -9.49 -5.70
CA GLU A 111 -5.26 -10.57 -5.12
C GLU A 111 -6.43 -10.03 -4.27
N ALA A 112 -6.18 -8.98 -3.48
CA ALA A 112 -7.20 -8.35 -2.65
C ALA A 112 -8.22 -7.57 -3.51
N ILE A 113 -7.75 -6.93 -4.57
CA ILE A 113 -8.59 -6.27 -5.58
C ILE A 113 -9.47 -7.31 -6.29
N GLU A 114 -8.88 -8.42 -6.73
CA GLU A 114 -9.59 -9.51 -7.41
C GLU A 114 -10.68 -10.11 -6.52
N THR A 115 -10.36 -10.39 -5.25
CA THR A 115 -11.34 -10.88 -4.27
C THR A 115 -12.52 -9.93 -4.14
N ASP A 116 -12.25 -8.63 -3.97
CA ASP A 116 -13.29 -7.61 -3.86
C ASP A 116 -14.14 -7.50 -5.14
N LEU A 117 -13.54 -7.62 -6.33
CA LEU A 117 -14.26 -7.59 -7.59
C LEU A 117 -15.12 -8.84 -7.78
N PHE A 118 -14.59 -10.02 -7.42
CA PHE A 118 -15.26 -11.29 -7.53
C PHE A 118 -16.53 -11.35 -6.67
N ASP A 119 -16.44 -10.89 -5.42
CA ASP A 119 -17.60 -10.76 -4.51
C ASP A 119 -18.70 -9.85 -5.07
N ARG A 120 -18.34 -8.95 -5.99
CA ARG A 120 -19.23 -8.00 -6.67
C ARG A 120 -19.60 -8.45 -8.08
N GLY A 121 -19.25 -9.67 -8.46
CA GLY A 121 -19.57 -10.27 -9.76
C GLY A 121 -18.81 -9.67 -10.93
N SER A 122 -17.59 -9.20 -10.72
CA SER A 122 -16.68 -8.73 -11.77
C SER A 122 -15.36 -9.49 -11.72
N ASP A 123 -14.75 -9.73 -12.88
CA ASP A 123 -13.45 -10.40 -13.02
C ASP A 123 -12.39 -9.33 -13.32
N LEU A 124 -11.28 -9.30 -12.58
CA LEU A 124 -10.19 -8.35 -12.80
C LEU A 124 -9.62 -8.44 -14.23
N LEU A 125 -9.60 -9.65 -14.81
CA LEU A 125 -9.13 -9.88 -16.18
C LEU A 125 -10.03 -9.21 -17.24
N ASP A 126 -11.27 -8.79 -16.92
CA ASP A 126 -12.11 -8.04 -17.86
C ASP A 126 -11.50 -6.67 -18.24
N TRP A 127 -10.69 -6.07 -17.37
CA TRP A 127 -9.99 -4.81 -17.66
C TRP A 127 -8.77 -5.03 -18.55
N PHE A 128 -7.97 -6.04 -18.25
CA PHE A 128 -6.84 -6.45 -19.09
C PHE A 128 -7.28 -6.87 -20.49
N ARG A 129 -8.44 -7.53 -20.63
CA ARG A 129 -9.04 -7.88 -21.93
C ARG A 129 -9.67 -6.71 -22.67
N GLY A 130 -9.68 -5.50 -22.09
CA GLY A 130 -10.33 -4.32 -22.66
C GLY A 130 -11.85 -4.36 -22.71
N ARG A 131 -12.50 -5.30 -21.99
CA ARG A 131 -13.98 -5.34 -21.88
C ARG A 131 -14.51 -4.21 -21.00
N ARG A 132 -13.68 -3.72 -20.08
CA ARG A 132 -13.98 -2.62 -19.17
C ARG A 132 -12.85 -1.59 -19.19
N PRO A 133 -13.16 -0.29 -19.15
CA PRO A 133 -12.14 0.76 -19.21
C PRO A 133 -11.43 0.92 -17.85
N TRP A 134 -10.11 1.10 -17.87
CA TRP A 134 -9.29 1.28 -16.66
C TRP A 134 -9.77 2.39 -15.69
N PRO A 135 -10.24 3.57 -16.15
CA PRO A 135 -10.81 4.57 -15.25
C PRO A 135 -12.00 4.06 -14.42
N GLN A 136 -12.71 3.04 -14.89
CA GLN A 136 -13.77 2.39 -14.10
C GLN A 136 -13.20 1.62 -12.93
N LEU A 137 -12.11 0.87 -13.11
CA LEU A 137 -11.44 0.12 -12.05
C LEU A 137 -10.99 1.07 -10.93
N LEU A 138 -10.28 2.13 -11.30
CA LEU A 138 -9.79 3.13 -10.34
C LEU A 138 -10.93 3.78 -9.53
N ARG A 139 -12.04 4.15 -10.19
CA ARG A 139 -13.23 4.67 -9.50
C ARG A 139 -13.88 3.65 -8.57
N LEU A 140 -13.86 2.37 -8.92
CA LEU A 140 -14.36 1.30 -8.07
C LEU A 140 -13.48 1.13 -6.84
N MET A 141 -12.17 1.00 -7.02
CA MET A 141 -11.17 0.88 -5.94
C MET A 141 -11.26 2.04 -4.94
N GLN A 142 -11.46 3.26 -5.42
CA GLN A 142 -11.66 4.45 -4.58
C GLN A 142 -12.95 4.40 -3.75
N ARG A 143 -14.01 3.76 -4.27
CA ARG A 143 -15.34 3.68 -3.67
C ARG A 143 -15.60 2.38 -2.91
N LEU A 144 -14.62 1.49 -2.82
CA LEU A 144 -14.74 0.28 -2.03
C LEU A 144 -15.03 0.65 -0.56
N PRO A 145 -15.94 -0.08 0.12
CA PRO A 145 -16.21 0.11 1.54
C PRO A 145 -14.92 0.01 2.36
N PRO A 146 -14.80 0.72 3.49
CA PRO A 146 -13.62 0.65 4.37
C PRO A 146 -13.22 -0.77 4.78
N GLU A 147 -14.19 -1.68 4.82
CA GLU A 147 -14.04 -3.08 5.21
C GLU A 147 -13.78 -4.06 4.05
N SER A 148 -13.46 -3.54 2.86
CA SER A 148 -13.10 -4.36 1.69
C SER A 148 -11.71 -4.98 1.84
N HIS A 149 -11.45 -6.08 1.13
CA HIS A 149 -10.15 -6.76 1.15
C HIS A 149 -9.01 -5.82 0.74
N TYR A 150 -9.20 -5.06 -0.34
CA TYR A 150 -8.25 -4.05 -0.80
C TYR A 150 -8.02 -2.94 0.23
N LYS A 151 -9.08 -2.41 0.86
CA LYS A 151 -8.94 -1.38 1.89
C LYS A 151 -8.22 -1.90 3.14
N ALA A 152 -8.47 -3.16 3.52
CA ALA A 152 -7.75 -3.81 4.60
C ALA A 152 -6.27 -4.00 4.25
N ALA A 153 -5.94 -4.45 3.05
CA ALA A 153 -4.56 -4.62 2.59
C ALA A 153 -3.78 -3.29 2.60
N LEU A 154 -4.38 -2.21 2.07
CA LEU A 154 -3.81 -0.86 2.13
C LEU A 154 -3.57 -0.37 3.57
N LEU A 155 -4.43 -0.75 4.51
CA LEU A 155 -4.30 -0.37 5.91
C LEU A 155 -3.30 -1.24 6.66
N ASP A 156 -2.91 -2.40 6.13
CA ASP A 156 -1.92 -3.30 6.72
C ASP A 156 -0.51 -3.10 6.15
N ASP A 157 -0.38 -2.31 5.08
CA ASP A 157 0.90 -1.97 4.46
C ASP A 157 1.72 -1.02 5.35
N GLU A 158 2.86 -1.51 5.83
CA GLU A 158 3.74 -0.75 6.72
C GLU A 158 4.58 0.30 6.00
N GLU A 159 4.97 0.07 4.74
CA GLU A 159 5.77 1.01 3.96
C GLU A 159 4.92 2.24 3.60
N LEU A 160 3.70 2.01 3.11
CA LEU A 160 2.73 3.07 2.84
C LEU A 160 2.37 3.87 4.12
N ALA A 161 2.29 3.18 5.26
CA ALA A 161 2.04 3.82 6.55
C ALA A 161 3.22 4.70 7.01
N GLU A 162 4.46 4.24 6.81
CA GLU A 162 5.67 5.01 7.10
C GLU A 162 5.75 6.27 6.25
N GLU A 163 5.46 6.19 4.94
CA GLU A 163 5.42 7.35 4.04
C GLU A 163 4.37 8.38 4.44
N ARG A 164 3.14 7.92 4.76
CA ARG A 164 2.06 8.81 5.23
C ARG A 164 2.42 9.53 6.52
N ILE A 165 3.00 8.81 7.48
CA ILE A 165 3.41 9.41 8.75
C ILE A 165 4.55 10.40 8.52
N ALA A 166 5.50 10.10 7.64
CA ALA A 166 6.56 11.04 7.26
C ALA A 166 5.99 12.32 6.64
N ALA A 167 5.00 12.21 5.76
CA ALA A 167 4.29 13.36 5.18
C ALA A 167 3.49 14.16 6.24
N GLU A 168 2.74 13.49 7.13
CA GLU A 168 2.00 14.14 8.23
C GLU A 168 2.92 14.87 9.22
N GLN A 169 4.10 14.30 9.49
CA GLN A 169 5.11 14.92 10.35
C GLN A 169 5.74 16.15 9.71
N ALA A 170 5.89 16.17 8.38
CA ALA A 170 6.33 17.36 7.64
C ALA A 170 5.30 18.50 7.73
N ASP A 171 4.00 18.16 7.76
CA ASP A 171 2.89 19.11 7.87
C ASP A 171 2.49 19.47 9.32
N GLY A 172 3.13 18.86 10.33
CA GLY A 172 3.05 19.27 11.73
C GLY A 172 1.85 18.76 12.54
N GLU A 173 1.06 17.81 12.02
CA GLU A 173 -0.03 17.18 12.78
C GLU A 173 0.43 15.89 13.47
N ARG A 174 0.46 15.88 14.81
CA ARG A 174 0.69 14.65 15.61
C ARG A 174 -0.61 14.15 16.23
N ARG A 175 -1.00 12.92 15.90
CA ARG A 175 -2.02 12.14 16.63
C ARG A 175 -1.33 11.00 17.39
N SER A 176 -1.85 10.60 18.56
CA SER A 176 -1.32 9.47 19.33
C SER A 176 -2.09 8.18 19.05
N SER A 177 -1.40 7.05 18.86
CA SER A 177 -2.02 5.72 18.79
C SER A 177 -2.15 5.11 20.20
N LYS A 178 -3.18 4.28 20.37
CA LYS A 178 -3.34 3.37 21.52
C LYS A 178 -3.40 1.97 20.94
N SER A 179 -2.72 1.02 21.60
CA SER A 179 -2.63 -0.40 21.19
C SER A 179 -3.99 -1.02 20.85
N LYS A 180 -4.05 -1.67 19.69
CA LYS A 180 -5.24 -2.31 19.11
C LYS A 180 -4.91 -3.76 18.66
N PRO A 181 -5.89 -4.66 18.45
CA PRO A 181 -5.66 -6.02 17.94
C PRO A 181 -5.26 -6.03 16.45
N PRO A 182 -4.48 -6.96 15.89
CA PRO A 182 -4.03 -6.90 14.48
C PRO A 182 -5.17 -6.94 13.43
N LEU A 183 -4.96 -6.32 12.26
CA LEU A 183 -5.90 -6.28 11.12
C LEU A 183 -6.05 -7.62 10.37
N VAL A 184 -5.15 -8.57 10.60
CA VAL A 184 -5.14 -9.87 9.92
C VAL A 184 -6.45 -10.64 10.15
N GLY A 185 -7.13 -10.96 9.05
CA GLY A 185 -8.40 -11.67 9.06
C GLY A 185 -9.62 -10.77 9.29
N GLU A 186 -9.48 -9.45 9.16
CA GLU A 186 -10.60 -8.53 9.23
C GLU A 186 -11.42 -8.52 7.94
N THR A 187 -12.43 -9.39 7.88
CA THR A 187 -13.44 -9.39 6.79
C THR A 187 -14.57 -8.39 7.08
N GLN A 188 -15.30 -7.96 6.05
CA GLN A 188 -16.54 -7.17 6.20
C GLN A 188 -17.51 -7.76 7.24
N GLU A 189 -17.70 -9.08 7.22
CA GLU A 189 -18.58 -9.76 8.18
C GLU A 189 -18.12 -9.58 9.63
N ARG A 190 -16.81 -9.71 9.88
CA ARG A 190 -16.21 -9.49 11.21
C ARG A 190 -16.26 -8.03 11.65
N ALA A 191 -16.10 -7.09 10.73
CA ALA A 191 -16.25 -5.66 11.01
C ALA A 191 -17.68 -5.32 11.44
N LEU A 192 -18.68 -5.85 10.71
CA LEU A 192 -20.10 -5.71 11.04
C LEU A 192 -20.43 -6.40 12.37
N LEU A 193 -19.94 -7.62 12.60
CA LEU A 193 -20.11 -8.34 13.86
C LEU A 193 -19.50 -7.58 15.03
N ARG A 194 -18.32 -6.97 14.88
CA ARG A 194 -17.72 -6.12 15.92
C ARG A 194 -18.55 -4.87 16.16
N SER A 195 -19.07 -4.25 15.10
CA SER A 195 -19.96 -3.09 15.22
C SER A 195 -21.23 -3.44 16.02
N ILE A 196 -21.86 -4.57 15.71
CA ILE A 196 -23.02 -5.10 16.44
C ILE A 196 -22.64 -5.42 17.89
N ALA A 197 -21.55 -6.16 18.11
CA ALA A 197 -21.09 -6.54 19.43
C ALA A 197 -20.68 -5.34 20.28
N GLY A 198 -20.16 -4.27 19.68
CA GLY A 198 -19.86 -2.99 20.35
C GLY A 198 -21.09 -2.14 20.65
N ALA A 199 -22.17 -2.27 19.85
CA ALA A 199 -23.43 -1.58 20.08
C ALA A 199 -24.24 -2.20 21.23
N LEU A 200 -24.19 -3.53 21.42
CA LEU A 200 -24.96 -4.23 22.45
C LEU A 200 -24.70 -3.73 23.88
N PRO A 201 -23.44 -3.60 24.37
CA PRO A 201 -23.17 -3.04 25.70
C PRO A 201 -23.64 -1.60 25.87
N ARG A 202 -23.70 -0.80 24.79
CA ARG A 202 -24.21 0.57 24.83
C ARG A 202 -25.73 0.59 24.99
N ILE A 203 -26.44 -0.33 24.34
CA ILE A 203 -27.88 -0.49 24.49
C ILE A 203 -28.19 -0.98 25.91
N GLU A 204 -27.46 -1.98 26.42
CA GLU A 204 -27.59 -2.45 27.80
C GLU A 204 -27.34 -1.32 28.81
N HIS A 205 -26.27 -0.54 28.61
CA HIS A 205 -25.95 0.62 29.44
C HIS A 205 -27.05 1.69 29.39
N ALA A 206 -27.60 1.99 28.22
CA ALA A 206 -28.69 2.95 28.08
C ALA A 206 -29.94 2.49 28.84
N VAL A 207 -30.31 1.20 28.75
CA VAL A 207 -31.45 0.62 29.50
C VAL A 207 -31.20 0.67 31.00
N TYR A 208 -29.98 0.33 31.44
CA TYR A 208 -29.60 0.43 32.85
C TYR A 208 -29.62 1.89 33.33
N ALA A 209 -29.07 2.82 32.56
CA ALA A 209 -28.97 4.24 32.91
C ALA A 209 -30.34 4.91 33.09
N VAL A 210 -31.35 4.52 32.30
CA VAL A 210 -32.73 5.01 32.45
C VAL A 210 -33.36 4.55 33.77
N ASN A 211 -33.00 3.34 34.24
CA ASN A 211 -33.52 2.76 35.48
C ASN A 211 -32.64 3.04 36.71
N ALA A 212 -31.45 3.60 36.50
CA ALA A 212 -30.49 3.84 37.57
C ALA A 212 -30.86 5.09 38.39
N PRO A 213 -30.61 5.08 39.72
CA PRO A 213 -30.72 6.29 40.54
C PRO A 213 -29.86 7.43 39.97
N LYS A 214 -30.35 8.66 40.06
CA LYS A 214 -29.68 9.85 39.53
C LYS A 214 -28.20 9.88 39.96
N GLY A 215 -27.30 9.90 38.98
CA GLY A 215 -25.85 9.95 39.19
C GLY A 215 -25.14 8.59 39.35
N LYS A 216 -25.85 7.45 39.32
CA LYS A 216 -25.27 6.10 39.48
C LYS A 216 -25.12 5.29 38.18
N ALA A 217 -25.48 5.86 37.03
CA ALA A 217 -25.43 5.16 35.74
C ALA A 217 -23.99 4.80 35.27
N GLY A 218 -22.95 5.41 35.84
CA GLY A 218 -21.56 5.16 35.42
C GLY A 218 -21.26 5.68 34.02
N ARG A 219 -20.02 5.45 33.53
CA ARG A 219 -19.63 5.78 32.16
C ARG A 219 -20.08 4.67 31.20
N PRO A 220 -20.46 5.00 29.95
CA PRO A 220 -20.76 3.98 28.95
C PRO A 220 -19.55 3.05 28.76
N PRO A 221 -19.78 1.76 28.51
CA PRO A 221 -18.72 0.84 28.12
C PRO A 221 -18.00 1.38 26.89
N THR A 222 -16.67 1.34 26.93
CA THR A 222 -15.85 1.58 25.73
C THR A 222 -16.16 0.48 24.72
N GLY A 223 -16.28 0.86 23.44
CA GLY A 223 -16.51 -0.12 22.38
C GLY A 223 -15.38 -1.14 22.32
N LEU A 224 -15.66 -2.28 21.69
CA LEU A 224 -14.61 -3.25 21.38
C LEU A 224 -13.48 -2.55 20.61
N PRO A 225 -12.21 -2.87 20.92
CA PRO A 225 -11.10 -2.24 20.23
C PRO A 225 -11.17 -2.57 18.74
N SER A 226 -11.09 -1.54 17.90
CA SER A 226 -10.93 -1.71 16.46
C SER A 226 -9.59 -2.38 16.19
N PRO A 227 -9.47 -3.14 15.09
CA PRO A 227 -8.19 -3.66 14.69
C PRO A 227 -7.18 -2.54 14.41
N GLU A 228 -5.91 -2.89 14.56
CA GLU A 228 -4.71 -2.09 14.51
C GLU A 228 -4.27 -2.03 13.07
N THR A 229 -4.31 -0.83 12.51
CA THR A 229 -3.76 -0.56 11.19
C THR A 229 -2.24 -0.53 11.27
N ALA A 230 -1.56 -0.69 10.14
CA ALA A 230 -0.13 -0.45 10.02
C ALA A 230 0.25 0.95 10.51
N GLU A 231 -0.57 1.97 10.22
CA GLU A 231 -0.38 3.32 10.78
C GLU A 231 -0.40 3.34 12.31
N ASP A 232 -1.25 2.55 12.97
CA ASP A 232 -1.27 2.44 14.42
C ASP A 232 0.00 1.74 14.94
N ARG A 233 0.47 0.69 14.24
CA ARG A 233 1.72 -0.04 14.56
C ARG A 233 2.96 0.84 14.41
N VAL A 234 3.12 1.48 13.27
CA VAL A 234 4.24 2.41 12.97
C VAL A 234 4.23 3.56 13.97
N ARG A 235 3.07 4.13 14.26
CA ARG A 235 2.95 5.22 15.24
C ARG A 235 3.21 4.75 16.67
N SER A 236 2.90 3.51 17.02
CA SER A 236 3.32 2.92 18.30
C SER A 236 4.83 2.77 18.35
N ARG A 237 5.46 2.24 17.29
CA ARG A 237 6.93 2.13 17.17
C ARG A 237 7.60 3.49 17.31
N LEU A 238 7.11 4.51 16.61
CA LEU A 238 7.62 5.88 16.67
C LEU A 238 7.35 6.54 18.02
N GLY A 239 6.18 6.31 18.63
CA GLY A 239 5.86 6.79 19.96
C GLY A 239 6.74 6.16 21.04
N ASP A 240 7.06 4.88 20.91
CA ASP A 240 7.98 4.16 21.81
C ASP A 240 9.43 4.65 21.61
N ALA A 241 9.86 4.90 20.37
CA ALA A 241 11.16 5.50 20.06
C ALA A 241 11.28 6.95 20.56
N ASP A 242 10.23 7.77 20.39
CA ASP A 242 10.15 9.12 20.94
C ASP A 242 10.19 9.11 22.47
N VAL A 243 9.58 8.10 23.12
CA VAL A 243 9.63 7.90 24.57
C VAL A 243 11.01 7.42 25.01
N GLU A 244 11.67 6.53 24.26
CA GLU A 244 13.04 6.10 24.53
C GLU A 244 14.04 7.26 24.36
N ASP A 245 13.86 8.10 23.35
CA ASP A 245 14.64 9.33 23.13
C ASP A 245 14.33 10.39 24.19
N LEU A 246 13.08 10.55 24.62
CA LEU A 246 12.71 11.40 25.76
C LEU A 246 13.27 10.87 27.07
N ILE A 247 13.30 9.55 27.28
CA ILE A 247 13.92 8.90 28.43
C ILE A 247 15.44 9.07 28.36
N ALA A 248 16.08 8.92 27.20
CA ALA A 248 17.50 9.15 27.01
C ALA A 248 17.89 10.62 27.24
N ALA A 249 17.07 11.56 26.75
CA ALA A 249 17.23 13.00 26.97
C ALA A 249 16.92 13.44 28.41
N ALA A 250 15.95 12.80 29.08
CA ALA A 250 15.60 13.04 30.48
C ALA A 250 16.53 12.31 31.46
N THR A 251 17.31 11.33 30.98
CA THR A 251 18.26 10.56 31.79
C THR A 251 19.72 10.69 31.29
N PRO A 252 20.33 11.91 31.22
CA PRO A 252 21.73 12.05 30.75
C PRO A 252 22.80 11.50 31.70
N TRP A 253 22.44 10.96 32.87
CA TRP A 253 23.35 10.80 34.02
C TRP A 253 23.74 9.34 34.35
N ASP A 254 23.20 8.34 33.65
CA ASP A 254 23.32 6.94 34.11
C ASP A 254 24.61 6.19 33.68
N ALA A 255 25.43 6.78 32.80
CA ALA A 255 26.72 6.17 32.42
C ALA A 255 27.91 6.70 33.24
N ALA A 256 27.82 7.89 33.86
CA ALA A 256 28.93 8.56 34.54
C ALA A 256 28.80 8.64 36.07
N ALA A 257 27.61 8.37 36.64
CA ALA A 257 27.32 8.61 38.06
C ALA A 257 27.71 7.47 39.03
N ARG A 258 28.26 6.34 38.55
CA ARG A 258 28.72 5.23 39.42
C ARG A 258 30.14 5.41 40.00
N ARG A 259 30.69 6.62 39.95
CA ARG A 259 31.85 6.98 40.79
C ARG A 259 31.37 7.90 41.89
N ALA A 260 31.34 7.36 43.10
CA ALA A 260 31.18 8.17 44.30
C ALA A 260 32.17 9.35 44.25
N PRO A 261 31.73 10.58 44.57
CA PRO A 261 32.62 11.74 44.64
C PRO A 261 33.75 11.48 45.65
N ALA A 262 34.95 11.99 45.38
CA ALA A 262 36.12 11.74 46.21
C ALA A 262 35.86 12.12 47.68
N GLY A 263 36.09 11.19 48.60
CA GLY A 263 35.82 11.34 50.04
C GLY A 263 34.47 10.81 50.52
N TYR A 264 33.74 10.07 49.67
CA TYR A 264 32.51 9.36 50.04
C TYR A 264 32.56 7.91 49.52
N ALA A 265 32.16 6.96 50.35
CA ALA A 265 31.94 5.56 49.98
C ALA A 265 30.45 5.21 50.00
N GLU A 266 30.05 4.29 49.13
CA GLU A 266 28.70 3.75 49.09
C GLU A 266 28.56 2.67 50.17
N SER A 267 27.59 2.82 51.07
CA SER A 267 27.27 1.80 52.08
C SER A 267 26.54 0.61 51.45
N ASP A 268 26.48 -0.52 52.15
CA ASP A 268 25.74 -1.72 51.72
C ASP A 268 24.23 -1.48 51.44
N SER A 269 23.70 -0.34 51.87
CA SER A 269 22.32 0.12 51.58
C SER A 269 22.19 1.07 50.39
N GLY A 270 23.27 1.36 49.66
CA GLY A 270 23.28 2.24 48.48
C GLY A 270 23.27 3.73 48.81
N LEU A 271 23.56 4.12 50.05
CA LEU A 271 23.69 5.53 50.45
C LEU A 271 25.16 5.94 50.53
N LEU A 272 25.48 7.14 50.03
CA LEU A 272 26.83 7.72 50.09
C LEU A 272 27.11 8.27 51.50
N VAL A 273 28.21 7.82 52.12
CA VAL A 273 28.65 8.20 53.47
C VAL A 273 30.08 8.78 53.37
N PRO A 274 30.44 9.83 54.13
CA PRO A 274 31.79 10.38 54.11
C PRO A 274 32.83 9.33 54.53
N ASP A 275 33.95 9.24 53.80
CA ASP A 275 35.13 8.47 54.21
C ASP A 275 35.76 9.15 55.43
N HIS A 276 35.78 8.47 56.58
CA HIS A 276 36.50 8.89 57.79
C HIS A 276 37.89 8.27 57.86
#